data_AF-A0A9X0CS29-F1
#
_entry.id   AF-A0A9X0CS29-F1
#
_cell.length_a   1.000
_cell.length_b   1.000
_cell.length_c   1.000
_cell.angle_alpha   90.00
_cell.angle_beta   90.00
_cell.angle_gamma   90.00
#
_symmetry.space_group_name_H-M   'P 1'
#
loop_
_entity.id
_entity.type
_entity.pdbx_description
1 polymer ?
#
loop_
_entity_poly.entity_id
_entity_poly.type
_entity_poly.pdbx_seq_one_letter_code
_entity_poly.pdbx_strand_id
1 'polypeptide(L)'
;MGALVARQLVNWQSLQERLDLFAIYRLIQLYEQNIGPSPVCSYEKQYLEVHRSIEEQLEDCLGDLHKQVQQNIDEFCHWPFSLSIQKSSIHHPLAGNGVFLKGSAVPGSFITFHPGLVYLAKDVRKMPNYPNISKDNCYLMSRYDGCLLNAKDFDTDIQLPCGKRSTHPFAFGHMINHPPPGSKPNVMPFNYDIMESFQSDLVYLVPNRYFRLPGILYKTAAVMRTILFVATEHINNEELFVNYRMNPSAELPDWYTPVDLEQDKRRWNAG
;
A
#
# COMPACT_ATOMS: atom_id res chain seq x y z
N MET A 1 8.73 -5.22 24.41
CA MET A 1 7.57 -5.91 23.82
C MET A 1 7.68 -6.12 22.31
N GLY A 2 8.27 -5.19 21.54
CA GLY A 2 8.38 -5.32 20.07
C GLY A 2 9.11 -6.55 19.52
N ALA A 3 10.22 -6.98 20.14
CA ALA A 3 11.02 -8.11 19.63
C ALA A 3 10.32 -9.49 19.75
N LEU A 4 9.47 -9.69 20.76
CA LEU A 4 8.73 -10.94 20.95
C LEU A 4 7.54 -11.04 19.98
N VAL A 5 6.85 -9.91 19.75
CA VAL A 5 5.75 -9.78 18.78
C VAL A 5 6.28 -9.94 17.35
N ALA A 6 7.43 -9.33 17.02
CA ALA A 6 8.10 -9.53 15.74
C ALA A 6 8.41 -11.01 15.50
N ARG A 7 8.99 -11.73 16.47
CA ARG A 7 9.27 -13.18 16.34
C ARG A 7 8.04 -14.03 16.06
N GLN A 8 6.89 -13.71 16.64
CA GLN A 8 5.65 -14.45 16.38
C GLN A 8 5.04 -14.13 15.02
N LEU A 9 5.10 -12.87 14.56
CA LEU A 9 4.60 -12.46 13.23
C LEU A 9 5.47 -13.03 12.10
N VAL A 10 6.79 -13.01 12.28
CA VAL A 10 7.79 -13.46 11.29
C VAL A 10 7.60 -14.93 10.87
N ASN A 11 7.25 -15.81 11.80
CA ASN A 11 7.25 -17.26 11.55
C ASN A 11 6.17 -17.75 10.58
N TRP A 12 5.16 -16.94 10.27
CA TRP A 12 4.03 -17.32 9.42
C TRP A 12 3.99 -16.61 8.07
N GLN A 13 4.96 -15.73 7.80
CA GLN A 13 5.02 -14.99 6.54
C GLN A 13 5.50 -15.87 5.39
N SER A 14 4.78 -15.80 4.28
CA SER A 14 5.14 -16.51 3.04
C SER A 14 6.53 -16.08 2.55
N LEU A 15 7.19 -16.92 1.75
CA LEU A 15 8.48 -16.57 1.16
C LEU A 15 8.40 -15.25 0.37
N GLN A 16 7.32 -15.04 -0.41
CA GLN A 16 7.20 -13.83 -1.22
C GLN A 16 7.00 -12.58 -0.36
N GLU A 17 6.30 -12.67 0.76
CA GLU A 17 6.18 -11.57 1.72
C GLU A 17 7.52 -11.18 2.33
N ARG A 18 8.35 -12.18 2.69
CA ARG A 18 9.70 -11.94 3.22
C ARG A 18 10.60 -11.28 2.18
N LEU A 19 10.50 -11.69 0.91
CA LEU A 19 11.25 -11.11 -0.19
C LEU A 19 10.83 -9.65 -0.46
N ASP A 20 9.54 -9.34 -0.40
CA ASP A 20 9.05 -7.97 -0.55
C ASP A 20 9.55 -7.06 0.59
N LEU A 21 9.49 -7.53 1.84
CA LEU A 21 10.07 -6.80 2.98
C LEU A 21 11.58 -6.57 2.79
N PHE A 22 12.31 -7.60 2.35
CA PHE A 22 13.74 -7.47 2.09
C PHE A 22 14.03 -6.45 0.97
N ALA A 23 13.20 -6.39 -0.08
CA ALA A 23 13.32 -5.38 -1.12
C ALA A 23 13.17 -3.97 -0.54
N ILE A 24 12.14 -3.71 0.28
CA ILE A 24 11.93 -2.41 0.94
C ILE A 24 13.09 -2.06 1.88
N TYR A 25 13.57 -3.03 2.67
CA TYR A 25 14.75 -2.85 3.51
C TYR A 25 15.96 -2.38 2.69
N ARG A 26 16.23 -3.01 1.55
CA ARG A 26 17.31 -2.62 0.64
C ARG A 26 17.13 -1.20 0.10
N LEU A 27 15.90 -0.81 -0.25
CA LEU A 27 15.59 0.53 -0.78
C LEU A 27 15.85 1.62 0.28
N ILE A 28 15.34 1.41 1.51
CA ILE A 28 15.57 2.33 2.64
C ILE A 28 17.07 2.45 2.94
N GLN A 29 17.79 1.32 3.01
CA GLN A 29 19.22 1.32 3.30
C GLN A 29 20.06 1.98 2.19
N LEU A 30 19.71 1.76 0.92
CA LEU A 30 20.40 2.41 -0.21
C LEU A 30 20.31 3.93 -0.13
N TYR A 31 19.20 4.46 0.37
CA TYR A 31 19.01 5.91 0.52
C TYR A 31 19.67 6.45 1.79
N GLU A 32 19.53 5.77 2.93
CA GLU A 32 20.14 6.18 4.21
C GLU A 32 21.68 6.07 4.20
N GLN A 33 22.21 5.06 3.52
CA GLN A 33 23.64 4.77 3.45
C GLN A 33 24.14 5.07 2.05
N ASN A 34 24.61 6.31 1.84
CA ASN A 34 25.14 6.77 0.56
C ASN A 34 26.33 5.95 -0.01
N ILE A 35 26.87 4.94 0.69
CA ILE A 35 27.95 4.04 0.22
C ILE A 35 27.88 2.68 0.94
N GLY A 36 27.66 1.58 0.20
CA GLY A 36 27.95 0.20 0.62
C GLY A 36 26.79 -0.81 0.53
N PRO A 37 27.06 -2.12 0.47
CA PRO A 37 26.01 -3.14 0.51
C PRO A 37 25.29 -3.12 1.86
N SER A 38 23.96 -3.23 1.85
CA SER A 38 23.16 -3.20 3.08
C SER A 38 23.68 -4.22 4.10
N PRO A 39 23.84 -3.85 5.38
CA PRO A 39 24.34 -4.76 6.40
C PRO A 39 23.46 -6.00 6.47
N VAL A 40 24.10 -7.18 6.43
CA VAL A 40 23.43 -8.47 6.58
C VAL A 40 23.00 -8.60 8.04
N CYS A 41 21.75 -8.24 8.33
CA CYS A 41 21.13 -8.43 9.63
C CYS A 41 20.03 -9.50 9.57
N SER A 42 19.57 -9.97 10.73
CA SER A 42 18.50 -10.97 10.79
C SER A 42 17.19 -10.43 10.22
N TYR A 43 16.32 -11.31 9.74
CA TYR A 43 15.03 -10.91 9.19
C TYR A 43 14.18 -10.11 10.19
N GLU A 44 14.22 -10.46 11.48
CA GLU A 44 13.52 -9.70 12.52
C GLU A 44 14.04 -8.27 12.63
N LYS A 45 15.35 -8.07 12.47
CA LYS A 45 15.93 -6.72 12.49
C LYS A 45 15.53 -5.94 11.25
N GLN A 46 15.57 -6.56 10.07
CA GLN A 46 15.06 -5.95 8.81
C GLN A 46 13.59 -5.53 8.95
N TYR A 47 12.76 -6.42 9.51
CA TYR A 47 11.35 -6.15 9.76
C TYR A 47 11.15 -4.93 10.66
N LEU A 48 11.84 -4.88 11.80
CA LEU A 48 11.74 -3.76 12.72
C LEU A 48 12.23 -2.44 12.10
N GLU A 49 13.30 -2.47 11.32
CA GLU A 49 13.87 -1.29 10.66
C GLU A 49 12.94 -0.75 9.57
N VAL A 50 12.39 -1.62 8.72
CA VAL A 50 11.41 -1.24 7.69
C VAL A 50 10.15 -0.66 8.32
N HIS A 51 9.56 -1.36 9.28
CA HIS A 51 8.32 -0.90 9.91
C HIS A 51 8.52 0.42 10.65
N ARG A 52 9.63 0.62 11.37
CA ARG A 52 9.94 1.90 12.01
C ARG A 52 10.09 3.03 11.00
N SER A 53 10.85 2.82 9.93
CA SER A 53 11.04 3.85 8.90
C SER A 53 9.73 4.24 8.21
N ILE A 54 8.88 3.26 7.91
CA ILE A 54 7.56 3.52 7.33
C ILE A 54 6.63 4.21 8.35
N GLU A 55 6.66 3.81 9.62
CA GLU A 55 5.88 4.45 10.69
C GLU A 55 6.24 5.93 10.83
N GLU A 56 7.53 6.26 10.90
CA GLU A 56 8.04 7.64 10.97
C GLU A 56 7.53 8.47 9.78
N GLN A 57 7.63 7.94 8.56
CA GLN A 57 7.13 8.62 7.35
C GLN A 57 5.61 8.83 7.38
N LEU A 58 4.84 7.86 7.87
CA LEU A 58 3.39 7.97 8.01
C LEU A 58 3.01 9.01 9.07
N GLU A 59 3.68 9.02 10.22
CA GLU A 59 3.44 9.99 11.28
C GLU A 59 3.76 11.42 10.83
N ASP A 60 4.83 11.61 10.06
CA ASP A 60 5.16 12.90 9.46
C ASP A 60 4.07 13.36 8.47
N CYS A 61 3.73 12.49 7.50
CA CYS A 61 2.76 12.82 6.46
C CYS A 61 1.35 13.07 7.02
N LEU A 62 0.88 12.16 7.89
CA LEU A 62 -0.45 12.25 8.50
C LEU A 62 -0.49 13.32 9.60
N GLY A 63 0.60 13.56 10.31
CA GLY A 63 0.71 14.63 11.31
C GLY A 63 0.60 16.01 10.68
N ASP A 64 1.24 16.23 9.53
CA ASP A 64 1.09 17.49 8.79
C ASP A 64 -0.31 17.64 8.20
N LEU A 65 -0.88 16.57 7.64
CA LEU A 65 -2.26 16.55 7.18
C LEU A 65 -3.24 16.85 8.34
N HIS A 66 -3.03 16.26 9.52
CA HIS A 66 -3.83 16.52 10.71
C HIS A 66 -3.80 18.00 11.08
N LYS A 67 -2.62 18.62 11.14
CA LYS A 67 -2.48 20.06 11.45
C LYS A 67 -3.28 20.92 10.48
N GLN A 68 -3.20 20.63 9.18
CA GLN A 68 -3.94 21.38 8.14
C GLN A 68 -5.45 21.21 8.28
N VAL A 69 -5.92 19.98 8.51
CA VAL A 69 -7.34 19.68 8.75
C VAL A 69 -7.86 20.45 9.96
N GLN A 70 -7.10 20.50 11.06
CA GLN A 70 -7.48 21.26 12.26
C GLN A 70 -7.47 22.77 12.03
N GLN A 71 -6.56 23.27 11.19
CA GLN A 71 -6.44 24.70 10.89
C GLN A 71 -7.40 25.17 9.77
N ASN A 72 -8.22 24.29 9.18
CA ASN A 72 -9.06 24.54 8.00
C ASN A 72 -8.27 25.17 6.84
N ILE A 73 -7.02 24.74 6.65
CA ILE A 73 -6.20 25.20 5.54
C ILE A 73 -6.58 24.38 4.31
N ASP A 74 -7.12 25.05 3.28
CA ASP A 74 -7.50 24.43 2.00
C ASP A 74 -6.27 24.18 1.09
N GLU A 75 -5.08 24.71 1.43
CA GLU A 75 -3.84 24.60 0.65
C GLU A 75 -2.80 23.74 1.39
N PHE A 76 -2.65 22.49 0.97
CA PHE A 76 -1.82 21.50 1.67
C PHE A 76 -0.32 21.88 1.65
N CYS A 77 0.40 21.54 2.73
CA CYS A 77 1.87 21.72 2.83
C CYS A 77 2.60 21.22 1.59
N HIS A 78 3.73 21.84 1.29
CA HIS A 78 4.68 21.34 0.31
C HIS A 78 5.34 20.06 0.84
N TRP A 79 4.67 18.92 0.67
CA TRP A 79 5.36 17.64 0.65
C TRP A 79 6.36 17.63 -0.52
N PRO A 80 7.39 16.76 -0.48
CA PRO A 80 8.32 16.60 -1.60
C PRO A 80 7.62 16.27 -2.92
N PHE A 81 6.40 15.73 -2.84
CA PHE A 81 5.55 15.46 -3.98
C PHE A 81 4.06 15.65 -3.69
N SER A 82 3.27 15.68 -4.77
CA SER A 82 1.80 15.61 -4.75
C SER A 82 1.33 14.56 -5.76
N LEU A 83 0.15 13.99 -5.51
CA LEU A 83 -0.46 12.99 -6.38
C LEU A 83 -1.68 13.57 -7.08
N SER A 84 -1.87 13.18 -8.33
CA SER A 84 -3.03 13.58 -9.13
C SER A 84 -3.46 12.46 -10.05
N ILE A 85 -4.77 12.34 -10.29
CA ILE A 85 -5.31 11.44 -11.30
C ILE A 85 -5.32 12.20 -12.62
N GLN A 86 -4.69 11.64 -13.64
CA GLN A 86 -4.68 12.19 -15.00
C GLN A 86 -4.91 11.06 -16.00
N LYS A 87 -5.15 11.40 -17.27
CA LYS A 87 -5.21 10.39 -18.33
C LYS A 87 -3.88 9.63 -18.38
N SER A 88 -3.94 8.30 -18.37
CA SER A 88 -2.74 7.47 -18.40
C SER A 88 -1.93 7.69 -19.67
N SER A 89 -0.60 7.58 -19.56
CA SER A 89 0.32 7.58 -20.69
C SER A 89 0.31 6.26 -21.47
N ILE A 90 -0.29 5.20 -20.92
CA ILE A 90 -0.38 3.89 -21.58
C ILE A 90 -1.25 4.00 -22.84
N HIS A 91 -0.69 3.62 -23.98
CA HIS A 91 -1.38 3.57 -25.27
C HIS A 91 -2.29 2.34 -25.40
N HIS A 92 -3.30 2.22 -24.54
CA HIS A 92 -4.31 1.16 -24.60
C HIS A 92 -5.71 1.73 -24.30
N PRO A 93 -6.77 1.37 -25.05
CA PRO A 93 -8.11 1.92 -24.86
C PRO A 93 -8.69 1.72 -23.44
N LEU A 94 -8.29 0.63 -22.77
CA LEU A 94 -8.75 0.29 -21.42
C LEU A 94 -7.86 0.82 -20.30
N ALA A 95 -6.76 1.53 -20.59
CA ALA A 95 -5.86 2.05 -19.55
C ALA A 95 -6.47 3.21 -18.74
N GLY A 96 -7.45 3.91 -19.32
CA GLY A 96 -8.19 4.97 -18.63
C GLY A 96 -7.28 6.06 -18.03
N ASN A 97 -7.41 6.25 -16.72
CA ASN A 97 -6.61 7.20 -15.95
C ASN A 97 -5.49 6.48 -15.19
N GLY A 98 -4.43 7.20 -14.88
CA GLY A 98 -3.36 6.76 -13.98
C GLY A 98 -3.10 7.80 -12.89
N VAL A 99 -2.21 7.44 -11.96
CA VAL A 99 -1.77 8.35 -10.89
C VAL A 99 -0.43 8.92 -11.28
N PHE A 100 -0.30 10.24 -11.21
CA PHE A 100 0.92 10.96 -11.52
C PHE A 100 1.46 11.60 -10.24
N LEU A 101 2.76 11.39 -10.01
CA LEU A 101 3.51 12.05 -8.97
C LEU A 101 4.13 13.32 -9.54
N LYS A 102 3.85 14.48 -8.94
CA LYS A 102 4.52 15.76 -9.24
C LYS A 102 5.41 16.16 -8.08
N GLY A 103 6.68 16.43 -8.35
CA GLY A 103 7.73 16.57 -7.33
C GLY A 103 8.68 15.37 -7.38
N SER A 104 9.21 14.97 -6.23
CA SER A 104 10.23 13.93 -6.12
C SER A 104 9.96 12.99 -4.94
N ALA A 105 10.17 11.70 -5.15
CA ALA A 105 10.19 10.69 -4.11
C ALA A 105 11.36 9.73 -4.31
N VAL A 106 12.04 9.40 -3.23
CA VAL A 106 13.25 8.57 -3.25
C VAL A 106 12.90 7.10 -3.01
N PRO A 107 13.78 6.15 -3.39
CA PRO A 107 13.56 4.74 -3.10
C PRO A 107 13.29 4.51 -1.60
N GLY A 108 12.25 3.73 -1.27
CA GLY A 108 11.84 3.47 0.11
C GLY A 108 10.84 4.48 0.68
N SER A 109 10.50 5.56 -0.04
CA SER A 109 9.49 6.52 0.38
C SER A 109 8.07 5.93 0.35
N PHE A 110 7.29 6.19 1.39
CA PHE A 110 5.83 6.06 1.36
C PHE A 110 5.25 7.01 0.32
N ILE A 111 4.38 6.48 -0.55
CA ILE A 111 3.73 7.25 -1.63
C ILE A 111 2.25 7.43 -1.37
N THR A 112 1.52 6.34 -1.17
CA THR A 112 0.05 6.39 -1.05
C THR A 112 -0.49 5.13 -0.38
N PHE A 113 -1.69 5.21 0.19
CA PHE A 113 -2.45 4.05 0.65
C PHE A 113 -3.19 3.41 -0.53
N HIS A 114 -3.42 2.10 -0.45
CA HIS A 114 -4.57 1.47 -1.10
C HIS A 114 -5.80 1.71 -0.22
N PRO A 115 -6.68 2.67 -0.55
CA PRO A 115 -7.85 2.90 0.28
C PRO A 115 -8.82 1.73 0.18
N GLY A 116 -9.80 1.67 1.07
CA GLY A 116 -10.91 0.76 0.87
C GLY A 116 -11.45 0.08 2.11
N LEU A 117 -12.50 -0.68 1.87
CA LEU A 117 -13.11 -1.54 2.86
C LEU A 117 -12.27 -2.82 3.01
N VAL A 118 -11.83 -3.10 4.23
CA VAL A 118 -10.94 -4.22 4.57
C VAL A 118 -11.79 -5.41 5.02
N TYR A 119 -11.73 -6.49 4.26
CA TYR A 119 -12.27 -7.79 4.63
C TYR A 119 -11.15 -8.63 5.23
N LEU A 120 -11.30 -9.03 6.49
CA LEU A 120 -10.43 -10.05 7.08
C LEU A 120 -10.62 -11.38 6.34
N ALA A 121 -9.62 -12.26 6.35
CA ALA A 121 -9.67 -13.56 5.66
C ALA A 121 -10.98 -14.35 5.92
N LYS A 122 -11.47 -14.34 7.17
CA LYS A 122 -12.73 -14.99 7.57
C LYS A 122 -13.99 -14.37 6.95
N ASP A 123 -13.93 -13.09 6.60
CA ASP A 123 -15.06 -12.31 6.10
C ASP A 123 -15.04 -12.19 4.56
N VAL A 124 -13.98 -12.62 3.86
CA VAL A 124 -13.90 -12.59 2.37
C VAL A 124 -15.08 -13.34 1.72
N ARG A 125 -15.56 -14.43 2.34
CA ARG A 125 -16.74 -15.19 1.88
C ARG A 125 -18.05 -14.38 1.94
N LYS A 126 -18.05 -13.20 2.56
CA LYS A 126 -19.19 -12.27 2.66
C LYS A 126 -19.14 -11.17 1.61
N MET A 127 -18.09 -11.12 0.80
CA MET A 127 -18.03 -10.18 -0.31
C MET A 127 -19.10 -10.48 -1.36
N PRO A 128 -19.63 -9.45 -2.04
CA PRO A 128 -20.47 -9.65 -3.22
C PRO A 128 -19.78 -10.54 -4.25
N ASN A 129 -20.55 -11.39 -4.92
CA ASN A 129 -20.10 -12.30 -5.98
C ASN A 129 -19.08 -13.37 -5.58
N TYR A 130 -18.84 -13.63 -4.28
CA TYR A 130 -17.97 -14.73 -3.85
C TYR A 130 -18.42 -16.09 -4.44
N PRO A 131 -17.50 -16.92 -4.98
CA PRO A 131 -16.05 -16.77 -5.00
C PRO A 131 -15.49 -15.86 -6.12
N ASN A 132 -16.30 -15.47 -7.10
CA ASN A 132 -15.93 -14.65 -8.26
C ASN A 132 -15.90 -13.13 -7.95
N ILE A 133 -15.27 -12.75 -6.84
CA ILE A 133 -15.27 -11.38 -6.32
C ILE A 133 -14.64 -10.35 -7.27
N SER A 134 -13.73 -10.78 -8.16
CA SER A 134 -13.00 -9.92 -9.09
C SER A 134 -13.69 -9.72 -10.44
N LYS A 135 -14.76 -10.48 -10.74
CA LYS A 135 -15.38 -10.51 -12.08
C LYS A 135 -15.72 -9.12 -12.62
N ASP A 136 -16.23 -8.25 -11.75
CA ASP A 136 -16.63 -6.86 -12.08
C ASP A 136 -16.00 -5.85 -11.12
N ASN A 137 -14.81 -6.17 -10.58
CA ASN A 137 -14.12 -5.35 -9.60
C ASN A 137 -12.60 -5.41 -9.77
N CYS A 138 -12.05 -4.39 -10.43
CA CYS A 138 -10.61 -4.20 -10.63
C CYS A 138 -9.91 -3.46 -9.46
N TYR A 139 -10.64 -3.07 -8.42
CA TYR A 139 -10.13 -2.26 -7.31
C TYR A 139 -9.76 -3.09 -6.07
N LEU A 140 -9.72 -4.41 -6.23
CA LEU A 140 -9.37 -5.36 -5.17
C LEU A 140 -7.86 -5.50 -5.04
N MET A 141 -7.35 -5.46 -3.81
CA MET A 141 -5.97 -5.83 -3.54
C MET A 141 -5.89 -6.77 -2.34
N SER A 142 -5.18 -7.89 -2.50
CA SER A 142 -5.01 -8.90 -1.45
C SER A 142 -3.70 -8.73 -0.69
N ARG A 143 -3.77 -8.99 0.62
CA ARG A 143 -2.62 -9.15 1.50
C ARG A 143 -2.21 -10.62 1.59
N TYR A 144 -1.00 -10.85 2.11
CA TYR A 144 -0.44 -12.20 2.31
C TYR A 144 -1.14 -12.97 3.43
N ASP A 145 -1.73 -12.27 4.41
CA ASP A 145 -2.51 -12.84 5.51
C ASP A 145 -3.96 -13.19 5.13
N GLY A 146 -4.29 -13.13 3.84
CA GLY A 146 -5.63 -13.40 3.31
C GLY A 146 -6.63 -12.26 3.51
N CYS A 147 -6.23 -11.11 4.08
CA CYS A 147 -7.08 -9.93 4.06
C CYS A 147 -7.21 -9.39 2.63
N LEU A 148 -8.35 -8.76 2.36
CA LEU A 148 -8.62 -8.16 1.07
C LEU A 148 -9.12 -6.72 1.27
N LEU A 149 -8.55 -5.79 0.51
CA LEU A 149 -8.96 -4.40 0.46
C LEU A 149 -9.78 -4.16 -0.80
N ASN A 150 -10.94 -3.54 -0.66
CA ASN A 150 -11.81 -3.17 -1.79
C ASN A 150 -12.01 -1.66 -1.82
N ALA A 151 -11.44 -1.00 -2.84
CA ALA A 151 -11.60 0.44 -3.04
C ALA A 151 -12.80 0.82 -3.91
N LYS A 152 -13.53 -0.16 -4.46
CA LYS A 152 -14.69 0.12 -5.33
C LYS A 152 -15.75 0.91 -4.56
N ASP A 153 -16.11 2.07 -5.09
CA ASP A 153 -17.06 3.03 -4.52
C ASP A 153 -16.72 3.49 -3.08
N PHE A 154 -15.46 3.32 -2.66
CA PHE A 154 -15.03 3.71 -1.32
C PHE A 154 -14.77 5.21 -1.26
N ASP A 155 -15.45 5.87 -0.34
CA ASP A 155 -15.25 7.28 -0.07
C ASP A 155 -13.91 7.52 0.63
N THR A 156 -13.01 8.23 -0.03
CA THR A 156 -11.69 8.59 0.47
C THR A 156 -11.61 10.01 1.00
N ASP A 157 -12.66 10.83 0.87
CA ASP A 157 -12.59 12.22 1.32
C ASP A 157 -12.47 12.32 2.84
N ILE A 158 -11.70 13.31 3.27
CA ILE A 158 -11.59 13.72 4.67
C ILE A 158 -12.71 14.71 4.96
N GLN A 159 -13.45 14.46 6.05
CA GLN A 159 -14.40 15.42 6.57
C GLN A 159 -13.68 16.45 7.45
N LEU A 160 -13.71 17.71 7.04
CA LEU A 160 -13.13 18.82 7.80
C LEU A 160 -14.06 19.25 8.96
N PRO A 161 -13.53 19.85 10.04
CA PRO A 161 -14.35 20.34 11.15
C PRO A 161 -15.45 21.34 10.74
N CYS A 162 -15.21 22.12 9.68
CA CYS A 162 -16.19 23.03 9.09
C CYS A 162 -17.32 22.34 8.31
N GLY A 163 -17.31 21.01 8.20
CA GLY A 163 -18.30 20.21 7.45
C GLY A 163 -18.02 20.08 5.95
N LYS A 164 -17.01 20.79 5.43
CA LYS A 164 -16.51 20.58 4.06
C LYS A 164 -15.84 19.21 3.93
N ARG A 165 -15.81 18.71 2.69
CA ARG A 165 -15.07 17.51 2.32
C ARG A 165 -13.84 17.92 1.52
N SER A 166 -12.72 17.25 1.77
CA SER A 166 -11.49 17.43 1.01
C SER A 166 -10.94 16.09 0.56
N THR A 167 -10.41 16.05 -0.66
CA THR A 167 -9.76 14.85 -1.19
C THR A 167 -8.55 14.48 -0.33
N HIS A 168 -8.41 13.19 -0.04
CA HIS A 168 -7.28 12.69 0.73
C HIS A 168 -6.00 12.62 -0.13
N PRO A 169 -4.91 13.32 0.26
CA PRO A 169 -3.71 13.48 -0.59
C PRO A 169 -2.93 12.17 -0.79
N PHE A 170 -3.17 11.16 0.04
CA PHE A 170 -2.49 9.85 -0.05
C PHE A 170 -3.45 8.66 -0.25
N ALA A 171 -4.62 8.83 -0.88
CA ALA A 171 -5.58 7.73 -1.08
C ALA A 171 -5.75 7.31 -2.56
N PHE A 172 -4.64 7.12 -3.26
CA PHE A 172 -4.63 6.95 -4.73
C PHE A 172 -4.25 5.54 -5.21
N GLY A 173 -3.85 4.63 -4.31
CA GLY A 173 -3.26 3.35 -4.68
C GLY A 173 -4.10 2.48 -5.64
N HIS A 174 -5.42 2.52 -5.47
CA HIS A 174 -6.38 1.79 -6.30
C HIS A 174 -6.48 2.28 -7.76
N MET A 175 -5.92 3.45 -8.07
CA MET A 175 -5.90 4.04 -9.41
C MET A 175 -4.54 3.92 -10.10
N ILE A 176 -3.55 3.33 -9.43
CA ILE A 176 -2.22 3.11 -10.02
C ILE A 176 -2.33 1.97 -11.04
N ASN A 177 -1.85 2.21 -12.26
CA ASN A 177 -1.94 1.24 -13.34
C ASN A 177 -0.86 0.16 -13.24
N HIS A 178 -1.12 -0.97 -13.89
CA HIS A 178 -0.07 -1.92 -14.24
C HIS A 178 0.85 -1.32 -15.31
N PRO A 179 2.19 -1.50 -15.25
CA PRO A 179 3.05 -1.03 -16.32
C PRO A 179 2.71 -1.71 -17.66
N PRO A 180 2.90 -1.00 -18.80
CA PRO A 180 2.80 -1.63 -20.11
C PRO A 180 3.95 -2.63 -20.34
N PRO A 181 3.84 -3.53 -21.33
CA PRO A 181 4.89 -4.51 -21.64
C PRO A 181 6.26 -3.85 -21.85
N GLY A 182 7.29 -4.35 -21.16
CA GLY A 182 8.65 -3.83 -21.25
C GLY A 182 8.97 -2.66 -20.29
N SER A 183 7.97 -2.10 -19.61
CA SER A 183 8.15 -1.12 -18.54
C SER A 183 8.21 -1.78 -17.17
N LYS A 184 8.82 -1.09 -16.20
CA LYS A 184 8.90 -1.54 -14.81
C LYS A 184 7.90 -0.79 -13.93
N PRO A 185 7.41 -1.41 -12.86
CA PRO A 185 6.74 -0.67 -11.81
C PRO A 185 7.75 0.20 -11.05
N ASN A 186 7.36 1.42 -10.70
CA ASN A 186 8.14 2.36 -9.90
C ASN A 186 7.63 2.47 -8.45
N VAL A 187 6.54 1.77 -8.13
CA VAL A 187 6.06 1.55 -6.75
C VAL A 187 5.74 0.07 -6.49
N MET A 188 5.84 -0.34 -5.23
CA MET A 188 5.47 -1.69 -4.78
C MET A 188 4.47 -1.66 -3.62
N PRO A 189 3.51 -2.59 -3.59
CA PRO A 189 2.59 -2.72 -2.46
C PRO A 189 3.33 -3.31 -1.25
N PHE A 190 3.04 -2.77 -0.07
CA PHE A 190 3.57 -3.21 1.20
C PHE A 190 2.42 -3.43 2.19
N ASN A 191 2.27 -4.66 2.69
CA ASN A 191 1.28 -4.93 3.74
C ASN A 191 1.73 -4.25 5.02
N TYR A 192 0.89 -3.37 5.55
CA TYR A 192 1.20 -2.62 6.76
C TYR A 192 0.06 -2.73 7.76
N ASP A 193 0.42 -2.82 9.04
CA ASP A 193 -0.51 -2.86 10.15
C ASP A 193 -0.31 -1.58 10.97
N ILE A 194 -1.34 -0.76 11.04
CA ILE A 194 -1.41 0.37 11.97
C ILE A 194 -1.57 -0.23 13.37
N MET A 195 -0.54 -0.15 14.20
CA MET A 195 -0.51 -0.78 15.53
C MET A 195 -1.21 0.09 16.58
N GLU A 196 -1.60 -0.50 17.72
CA GLU A 196 -2.14 0.24 18.88
C GLU A 196 -1.16 1.29 19.44
N SER A 197 0.15 1.15 19.14
CA SER A 197 1.18 2.13 19.48
C SER A 197 1.25 3.33 18.54
N PHE A 198 0.63 3.26 17.36
CA PHE A 198 0.58 4.36 16.41
C PHE A 198 -0.18 5.55 17.01
N GLN A 199 0.20 6.78 16.66
CA GLN A 199 -0.44 7.99 17.18
C GLN A 199 -1.96 7.97 16.92
N SER A 200 -2.75 7.85 18.00
CA SER A 200 -4.20 7.64 17.94
C SER A 200 -4.93 8.76 17.19
N ASP A 201 -4.43 9.98 17.33
CA ASP A 201 -5.03 11.19 16.75
C ASP A 201 -4.80 11.29 15.24
N LEU A 202 -4.02 10.37 14.64
CA LEU A 202 -3.79 10.28 13.20
C LEU A 202 -4.59 9.14 12.56
N VAL A 203 -5.13 8.20 13.35
CA VAL A 203 -5.80 7.00 12.82
C VAL A 203 -7.04 7.33 11.98
N TYR A 204 -7.74 8.43 12.27
CA TYR A 204 -8.91 8.85 11.47
C TYR A 204 -8.54 9.28 10.04
N LEU A 205 -7.26 9.56 9.78
CA LEU A 205 -6.75 9.88 8.45
C LEU A 205 -6.31 8.64 7.67
N VAL A 206 -6.36 7.44 8.26
CA VAL A 206 -6.08 6.22 7.50
C VAL A 206 -7.30 5.93 6.61
N PRO A 207 -7.15 5.89 5.26
CA PRO A 207 -8.29 5.79 4.34
C PRO A 207 -8.78 4.33 4.18
N ASN A 208 -8.85 3.60 5.30
CA ASN A 208 -9.28 2.22 5.36
C ASN A 208 -10.29 2.04 6.50
N ARG A 209 -11.23 1.13 6.27
CA ARG A 209 -12.23 0.78 7.28
C ARG A 209 -12.49 -0.70 7.21
N TYR A 210 -12.58 -1.39 8.35
CA TYR A 210 -13.00 -2.77 8.32
C TYR A 210 -14.46 -2.91 7.87
N PHE A 211 -14.73 -3.89 7.02
CA PHE A 211 -16.10 -4.37 6.76
C PHE A 211 -16.78 -4.80 8.06
N ARG A 212 -16.02 -5.47 8.92
CA ARG A 212 -16.41 -5.86 10.27
C ARG A 212 -15.20 -5.80 11.17
N LEU A 213 -15.34 -5.13 12.32
CA LEU A 213 -14.26 -5.04 13.30
C LEU A 213 -13.77 -6.44 13.72
N PRO A 214 -12.45 -6.61 13.97
CA PRO A 214 -11.93 -7.83 14.55
C PRO A 214 -12.65 -8.13 15.88
N GLY A 215 -13.31 -9.28 15.97
CA GLY A 215 -13.89 -9.76 17.23
C GLY A 215 -12.79 -10.16 18.21
N ILE A 216 -13.14 -10.38 19.49
CA ILE A 216 -12.20 -10.66 20.59
C ILE A 216 -11.21 -11.79 20.25
N LEU A 217 -11.68 -12.88 19.63
CA LEU A 217 -10.86 -14.04 19.23
C LEU A 217 -9.83 -13.74 18.13
N TYR A 218 -9.99 -12.63 17.41
CA TYR A 218 -9.13 -12.19 16.31
C TYR A 218 -8.53 -10.81 16.59
N LYS A 219 -8.63 -10.32 17.83
CA LYS A 219 -8.07 -9.04 18.24
C LYS A 219 -6.54 -9.20 18.28
N THR A 220 -5.88 -8.54 17.35
CA THR A 220 -4.41 -8.37 17.37
C THR A 220 -4.10 -6.96 17.86
N ALA A 221 -2.81 -6.65 18.04
CA ALA A 221 -2.36 -5.29 18.29
C ALA A 221 -2.54 -4.34 17.09
N ALA A 222 -3.08 -4.83 15.95
CA ALA A 222 -3.33 -4.01 14.77
C ALA A 222 -4.71 -3.34 14.86
N VAL A 223 -4.72 -2.02 14.92
CA VAL A 223 -5.91 -1.16 14.88
C VAL A 223 -6.51 -1.14 13.47
N MET A 224 -5.67 -1.17 12.43
CA MET A 224 -6.10 -1.24 11.03
C MET A 224 -5.08 -2.01 10.19
N ARG A 225 -5.56 -2.91 9.34
CA ARG A 225 -4.72 -3.57 8.32
C ARG A 225 -4.88 -2.84 7.00
N THR A 226 -3.76 -2.42 6.41
CA THR A 226 -3.74 -1.65 5.17
C THR A 226 -2.69 -2.18 4.19
N ILE A 227 -2.66 -1.60 2.99
CA ILE A 227 -1.59 -1.74 2.02
C ILE A 227 -1.12 -0.33 1.68
N LEU A 228 0.19 -0.12 1.75
CA LEU A 228 0.85 1.10 1.33
C LEU A 228 1.55 0.85 -0.01
N PHE A 229 1.83 1.90 -0.75
CA PHE A 229 2.72 1.86 -1.90
C PHE A 229 4.01 2.57 -1.54
N VAL A 230 5.13 1.90 -1.78
CA VAL A 230 6.48 2.38 -1.51
C VAL A 230 7.22 2.55 -2.83
N ALA A 231 7.92 3.67 -3.00
CA ALA A 231 8.74 3.92 -4.19
C ALA A 231 9.88 2.89 -4.30
N THR A 232 10.01 2.27 -5.47
CA THR A 232 11.07 1.28 -5.76
C THR A 232 12.28 1.87 -6.46
N GLU A 233 12.15 3.10 -6.94
CA GLU A 233 13.20 3.87 -7.57
C GLU A 233 13.02 5.35 -7.26
N HIS A 234 13.90 6.20 -7.80
CA HIS A 234 13.76 7.65 -7.65
C HIS A 234 12.73 8.15 -8.68
N ILE A 235 11.58 8.62 -8.20
CA ILE A 235 10.43 9.03 -9.02
C ILE A 235 10.45 10.54 -9.17
N ASN A 236 10.38 11.07 -10.40
CA ASN A 236 10.31 12.52 -10.63
C ASN A 236 9.32 12.89 -11.74
N ASN A 237 8.23 13.56 -11.36
CA ASN A 237 7.25 14.11 -12.31
C ASN A 237 6.74 13.08 -13.35
N GLU A 238 6.36 11.89 -12.92
CA GLU A 238 6.01 10.76 -13.79
C GLU A 238 4.77 10.00 -13.32
N GLU A 239 4.24 9.13 -14.21
CA GLU A 239 3.14 8.22 -13.89
C GLU A 239 3.64 7.08 -13.00
N LEU A 240 2.81 6.72 -12.01
CA LEU A 240 3.08 5.60 -11.12
C LEU A 240 2.56 4.30 -11.74
N PHE A 241 3.37 3.25 -11.61
CA PHE A 241 3.04 1.90 -12.04
C PHE A 241 3.32 0.88 -10.95
N VAL A 242 2.41 -0.08 -10.80
CA VAL A 242 2.52 -1.18 -9.84
C VAL A 242 2.36 -2.55 -10.52
N ASN A 243 3.14 -3.54 -10.10
CA ASN A 243 2.87 -4.92 -10.52
C ASN A 243 1.57 -5.42 -9.85
N TYR A 244 0.53 -5.69 -10.65
CA TYR A 244 -0.75 -6.21 -10.17
C TYR A 244 -0.66 -7.65 -9.66
N ARG A 245 0.38 -8.39 -10.08
CA ARG A 245 0.62 -9.78 -9.68
C ARG A 245 -0.65 -10.63 -9.81
N MET A 246 -1.29 -10.60 -10.98
CA MET A 246 -2.51 -11.37 -11.22
C MET A 246 -2.21 -12.88 -11.12
N ASN A 247 -3.21 -13.68 -10.77
CA ASN A 247 -3.03 -15.12 -10.59
C ASN A 247 -2.66 -15.80 -11.92
N PRO A 248 -1.44 -16.37 -12.06
CA PRO A 248 -1.00 -17.00 -13.31
C PRO A 248 -1.83 -18.23 -13.71
N SER A 249 -2.55 -18.82 -12.75
CA SER A 249 -3.43 -19.97 -12.97
C SER A 249 -4.85 -19.59 -13.41
N ALA A 250 -5.18 -18.30 -13.46
CA ALA A 250 -6.46 -17.79 -13.93
C ALA A 250 -6.40 -17.42 -15.42
N GLU A 251 -7.57 -17.19 -16.03
CA GLU A 251 -7.65 -16.53 -17.32
C GLU A 251 -7.25 -15.06 -17.16
N LEU A 252 -6.11 -14.69 -17.76
CA LEU A 252 -5.55 -13.34 -17.68
C LEU A 252 -6.07 -12.50 -18.84
N PRO A 253 -6.35 -11.20 -18.63
CA PRO A 253 -6.81 -10.33 -19.71
C PRO A 253 -5.67 -10.02 -20.69
N ASP A 254 -6.00 -9.85 -21.97
CA ASP A 254 -5.03 -9.64 -23.06
C ASP A 254 -4.10 -8.43 -22.86
N TRP A 255 -4.52 -7.43 -22.08
CA TRP A 255 -3.72 -6.24 -21.78
C TRP A 255 -2.66 -6.48 -20.70
N TYR A 256 -2.74 -7.56 -19.93
CA TYR A 256 -1.84 -7.85 -18.82
C TYR A 256 -0.61 -8.62 -19.29
N THR A 257 0.57 -8.17 -18.87
CA THR A 257 1.84 -8.88 -19.10
C THR A 257 2.57 -9.03 -17.77
N PRO A 258 2.85 -10.26 -17.30
CA PRO A 258 3.57 -10.46 -16.04
C PRO A 258 4.91 -9.71 -16.02
N VAL A 259 5.14 -8.91 -14.98
CA VAL A 259 6.43 -8.23 -14.76
C VAL A 259 7.49 -9.22 -14.29
N ASP A 260 7.11 -10.14 -13.39
CA ASP A 260 7.93 -11.25 -12.90
C ASP A 260 7.03 -12.45 -12.63
N LEU A 261 6.95 -13.34 -13.61
CA LEU A 261 6.11 -14.54 -13.55
C LEU A 261 6.47 -15.47 -12.38
N GLU A 262 7.73 -15.52 -11.98
CA GLU A 262 8.16 -16.38 -10.88
C GLU A 262 7.77 -15.78 -9.53
N GLN A 263 7.82 -14.46 -9.39
CA GLN A 263 7.23 -13.75 -8.24
C GLN A 263 5.72 -13.97 -8.16
N ASP A 264 5.00 -13.88 -9.28
CA ASP A 264 3.56 -14.09 -9.33
C ASP A 264 3.21 -15.53 -8.94
N LYS A 265 3.92 -16.53 -9.49
CA LYS A 265 3.77 -17.93 -9.08
C LYS A 265 4.04 -18.13 -7.59
N ARG A 266 5.13 -17.57 -7.03
CA ARG A 266 5.42 -17.69 -5.59
C ARG A 266 4.32 -17.06 -4.73
N ARG A 267 3.74 -15.94 -5.17
CA ARG A 267 2.62 -15.30 -4.47
C ARG A 267 1.38 -16.18 -4.43
N TRP A 268 1.04 -16.84 -5.55
CA TRP A 268 -0.21 -17.58 -5.68
C TRP A 268 -0.11 -19.08 -5.35
N ASN A 269 1.10 -19.65 -5.36
CA ASN A 269 1.37 -21.06 -5.06
C ASN A 269 1.96 -21.29 -3.66
N ALA A 270 2.01 -20.26 -2.80
CA ALA A 270 2.38 -20.42 -1.40
C ALA A 270 1.24 -21.14 -0.64
N GLY A 271 1.17 -22.47 -0.82
CA GLY A 271 0.51 -23.41 0.06
C GLY A 271 1.45 -23.93 1.13
#